data_AF-A0AAE4NVK3-F1
#
_entry.id   AF-A0AAE4NVK3-F1
#
_cell.length_a   1.000
_cell.length_b   1.000
_cell.length_c   1.000
_cell.angle_alpha   90.00
_cell.angle_beta   90.00
_cell.angle_gamma   90.00
#
_symmetry.space_group_name_H-M   'P 1'
#
loop_
_entity.id
_entity.type
_entity.pdbx_description
1 polymer ?
#
loop_
_entity_poly.entity_id
_entity_poly.type
_entity_poly.pdbx_seq_one_letter_code
_entity_poly.pdbx_strand_id
1 'polypeptide(L)'
;MPEVEPLLSGKSVVFRARPNGEVVLELSLDDLADILEFRYAMPWNKSKDIMEKAALIIADVVYILQNVEGKVDKALLLDMVKKRKYF
;
A
#
# COMPACT_ATOMS: atom_id res chain seq x y z
N MET A 1 19.22 -12.71 -9.90
CA MET A 1 18.26 -12.74 -8.77
C MET A 1 16.87 -12.65 -9.38
N PRO A 2 15.89 -13.47 -8.95
CA PRO A 2 14.52 -13.31 -9.41
C PRO A 2 14.05 -11.89 -9.08
N GLU A 3 13.43 -11.24 -10.05
CA GLU A 3 12.92 -9.88 -9.88
C GLU A 3 11.64 -9.96 -9.05
N VAL A 4 11.62 -9.31 -7.90
CA VAL A 4 10.50 -9.32 -6.95
C VAL A 4 9.80 -7.97 -6.99
N GLU A 5 8.47 -7.97 -6.95
CA GLU A 5 7.64 -6.76 -6.87
C GLU A 5 6.77 -6.76 -5.61
N PRO A 6 6.66 -5.63 -4.89
CA PRO A 6 5.73 -5.49 -3.78
C PRO A 6 4.34 -5.12 -4.31
N LEU A 7 3.31 -5.78 -3.79
CA LEU A 7 1.91 -5.48 -4.02
C LEU A 7 1.22 -5.28 -2.68
N LEU A 8 0.55 -4.14 -2.49
CA LEU A 8 -0.29 -3.95 -1.32
C LEU A 8 -1.58 -4.76 -1.47
N SER A 9 -1.91 -5.57 -0.47
CA SER A 9 -3.11 -6.39 -0.41
C SER A 9 -3.77 -6.21 0.96
N GLY A 10 -4.75 -5.31 1.05
CA GLY A 10 -5.43 -5.00 2.31
C GLY A 10 -4.47 -4.41 3.35
N LYS A 11 -4.27 -5.12 4.47
CA LYS A 11 -3.34 -4.75 5.56
C LYS A 11 -1.99 -5.49 5.49
N SER A 12 -1.61 -5.97 4.32
CA SER A 12 -0.33 -6.63 4.09
C SER A 12 0.34 -6.13 2.81
N VAL A 13 1.67 -6.26 2.74
CA VAL A 13 2.46 -6.14 1.53
C VAL A 13 2.92 -7.53 1.11
N VAL A 14 2.49 -7.94 -0.08
CA VAL A 14 2.82 -9.24 -0.68
C VAL A 14 3.93 -9.02 -1.71
N PHE A 15 5.05 -9.71 -1.53
CA PHE A 15 6.16 -9.71 -2.45
C PHE A 15 6.00 -10.87 -3.42
N ARG A 16 5.86 -10.57 -4.71
CA ARG A 16 5.66 -11.56 -5.76
C ARG A 16 6.86 -11.64 -6.68
N ALA A 17 7.21 -12.84 -7.12
CA ALA A 17 8.17 -13.02 -8.19
C ALA A 17 7.54 -12.59 -9.52
N ARG A 18 8.11 -11.59 -10.21
CA ARG A 18 7.58 -11.11 -11.50
C ARG A 18 7.40 -12.21 -12.57
N PRO A 19 8.29 -13.22 -12.68
CA PRO A 19 8.18 -14.22 -13.75
C PRO A 19 6.91 -15.08 -13.70
N ASN A 20 6.37 -15.36 -12.52
CA ASN A 20 5.27 -16.32 -12.33
C ASN A 20 4.16 -15.81 -11.38
N GLY A 21 4.33 -14.62 -10.79
CA GLY A 21 3.39 -14.04 -9.83
C GLY A 21 3.34 -14.76 -8.48
N GLU A 22 4.25 -15.71 -8.24
CA GLU A 22 4.29 -16.51 -7.01
C GLU A 22 4.59 -15.62 -5.82
N VAL A 23 3.85 -15.81 -4.73
CA VAL A 23 4.09 -15.11 -3.48
C VAL A 23 5.36 -15.65 -2.84
N VAL A 24 6.36 -14.79 -2.73
CA VAL A 24 7.66 -15.09 -2.12
C VAL A 24 7.62 -14.79 -0.62
N LEU A 25 6.93 -13.72 -0.24
CA LEU A 25 6.82 -13.25 1.15
C LEU A 25 5.55 -12.42 1.31
N GLU A 26 4.94 -12.47 2.49
CA GLU A 26 3.91 -11.52 2.91
C GLU A 26 4.34 -10.92 4.24
N LEU A 27 4.25 -9.58 4.35
CA LEU A 27 4.46 -8.85 5.60
C LEU A 27 3.17 -8.10 5.93
N SER A 28 2.67 -8.25 7.14
CA SER A 28 1.57 -7.43 7.63
C SER A 28 2.03 -5.99 7.89
N LEU A 29 1.08 -5.05 8.00
CA LEU A 29 1.39 -3.69 8.45
C LEU A 29 1.98 -3.67 9.86
N ASP A 30 1.66 -4.66 10.71
CA ASP A 30 2.23 -4.76 12.04
C ASP A 30 3.72 -5.15 11.98
N ASP A 31 4.09 -6.11 11.13
CA ASP A 31 5.50 -6.49 10.92
C ASP A 31 6.34 -5.29 10.41
N LEU A 32 5.75 -4.50 9.50
CA LEU A 32 6.41 -3.29 8.99
C LEU A 32 6.55 -2.20 10.06
N ALA A 33 5.61 -2.11 11.01
CA ALA A 33 5.65 -1.14 12.09
C ALA A 33 6.77 -1.48 13.05
N ASP A 34 6.89 -2.77 13.41
CA ASP A 34 7.94 -3.27 14.29
C ASP A 34 9.32 -2.96 13.71
N ILE A 35 9.49 -3.19 12.40
CA ILE A 35 10.75 -2.86 11.70
C ILE A 35 11.02 -1.36 11.71
N LEU A 36 10.00 -0.52 11.49
CA LEU A 36 10.15 0.93 11.51
C LEU A 36 10.54 1.45 12.89
N GLU A 37 9.97 0.91 13.94
CA GLU A 37 10.29 1.29 15.32
C GLU A 37 11.67 0.85 15.71
N PHE A 38 12.02 -0.39 15.42
CA PHE A 38 13.35 -0.89 15.67
C PHE A 38 14.41 -0.05 14.94
N ARG A 39 14.14 0.34 13.69
CA ARG A 39 15.11 1.05 12.85
C ARG A 39 15.19 2.54 13.14
N TYR A 40 14.09 3.18 13.52
CA TYR A 40 14.01 4.64 13.65
C TYR A 40 13.59 5.14 15.03
N ALA A 41 13.48 4.24 16.02
CA ALA A 41 13.06 4.55 17.39
C ALA A 41 11.74 5.35 17.45
N MET A 42 10.83 5.08 16.52
CA MET A 42 9.53 5.75 16.47
C MET A 42 8.53 5.14 17.48
N PRO A 43 7.50 5.88 17.91
CA PRO A 43 6.42 5.31 18.72
C PRO A 43 5.42 4.47 17.87
N TRP A 44 5.05 3.28 18.37
CA TRP A 44 4.16 2.33 17.69
C TRP A 44 2.81 2.85 17.26
N ASN A 45 2.13 3.51 18.19
CA ASN A 45 0.82 4.08 17.93
C ASN A 45 0.82 5.03 16.72
N LYS A 46 1.89 5.79 16.51
CA LYS A 46 1.99 6.75 15.40
C LYS A 46 2.39 6.06 14.09
N SER A 47 3.34 5.13 14.12
CA SER A 47 3.80 4.39 12.94
C SER A 47 2.68 3.53 12.34
N LYS A 48 1.96 2.78 13.17
CA LYS A 48 0.85 1.93 12.74
C LYS A 48 -0.27 2.73 12.09
N ASP A 49 -0.73 3.81 12.73
CA ASP A 49 -1.81 4.66 12.22
C ASP A 49 -1.45 5.27 10.85
N ILE A 50 -0.21 5.75 10.68
CA ILE A 50 0.25 6.30 9.39
C ILE A 50 0.25 5.23 8.30
N MET A 51 0.69 4.00 8.60
CA MET A 51 0.73 2.92 7.62
C MET A 51 -0.65 2.39 7.26
N GLU A 52 -1.55 2.25 8.22
CA GLU A 52 -2.94 1.88 7.94
C GLU A 52 -3.61 2.92 7.02
N LYS A 53 -3.40 4.22 7.28
CA LYS A 53 -3.89 5.30 6.41
C LYS A 53 -3.26 5.26 5.02
N ALA A 54 -1.95 4.98 4.93
CA ALA A 54 -1.27 4.84 3.64
C ALA A 54 -1.82 3.66 2.83
N ALA A 55 -2.10 2.53 3.48
CA ALA A 55 -2.67 1.37 2.83
C ALA A 55 -4.07 1.65 2.26
N LEU A 56 -4.91 2.36 3.02
CA LEU A 56 -6.23 2.80 2.56
C LEU A 56 -6.14 3.70 1.31
N ILE A 57 -5.24 4.69 1.33
CA ILE A 57 -5.01 5.60 0.19
C ILE A 57 -4.57 4.81 -1.06
N ILE A 58 -3.69 3.82 -0.91
CA ILE A 58 -3.24 2.99 -2.03
C ILE A 58 -4.40 2.16 -2.58
N ALA A 59 -5.23 1.57 -1.70
CA ALA A 59 -6.42 0.83 -2.12
C ALA A 59 -7.41 1.72 -2.89
N ASP A 60 -7.58 2.98 -2.49
CA ASP A 60 -8.38 3.96 -3.22
C ASP A 60 -7.83 4.24 -4.62
N VAL A 61 -6.51 4.42 -4.73
CA VAL A 61 -5.85 4.61 -6.03
C VAL A 61 -6.09 3.41 -6.93
N VAL A 62 -5.89 2.18 -6.42
CA VAL A 62 -6.14 0.95 -7.17
C VAL A 62 -7.59 0.88 -7.62
N TYR A 63 -8.54 1.13 -6.73
CA TYR A 63 -9.97 1.12 -7.04
C TYR A 63 -10.30 2.12 -8.16
N ILE A 64 -9.82 3.37 -8.07
CA ILE A 64 -10.10 4.38 -9.09
C ILE A 64 -9.50 3.96 -10.43
N LEU A 65 -8.25 3.50 -10.46
CA LEU A 65 -7.60 3.06 -11.69
C LEU A 65 -8.27 1.85 -12.34
N GLN A 66 -8.88 0.96 -11.55
CA GLN A 66 -9.64 -0.18 -12.08
C GLN A 66 -11.01 0.20 -12.67
N ASN A 67 -11.57 1.35 -12.28
CA ASN A 67 -12.93 1.76 -12.64
C ASN A 67 -12.97 2.95 -13.61
N VAL A 68 -11.82 3.49 -14.03
CA VAL A 68 -11.75 4.55 -15.03
C VAL A 68 -11.31 3.95 -16.37
N GLU A 69 -12.05 4.26 -17.44
CA GLU A 69 -11.66 3.89 -18.80
C GLU A 69 -10.59 4.86 -19.33
N GLY A 70 -9.46 4.31 -19.79
CA GLY A 70 -8.39 5.08 -20.43
C GLY A 70 -7.31 5.60 -19.48
N LYS A 71 -6.51 6.57 -19.94
CA LYS A 71 -5.43 7.16 -19.13
C LYS A 71 -6.01 8.13 -18.11
N VAL A 72 -5.71 7.88 -16.84
CA VAL A 72 -6.13 8.76 -15.74
C VAL A 72 -5.15 9.93 -15.61
N ASP A 73 -5.68 11.15 -15.64
CA ASP A 73 -4.92 12.35 -15.32
C ASP A 73 -4.52 12.36 -13.83
N LYS A 74 -3.25 12.67 -13.55
CA LYS A 74 -2.71 12.61 -12.18
C LYS A 74 -3.39 13.63 -11.25
N ALA A 75 -3.68 14.84 -11.73
CA ALA A 75 -4.30 15.87 -10.90
C ALA A 75 -5.74 15.47 -10.54
N LEU A 76 -6.47 14.91 -11.50
CA LEU A 76 -7.81 14.36 -11.29
C LEU A 76 -7.80 13.20 -10.29
N LEU A 77 -6.87 12.24 -10.45
CA LEU A 77 -6.73 11.11 -9.52
C LEU A 77 -6.50 11.57 -8.08
N LEU A 78 -5.59 12.53 -7.88
CA LEU A 78 -5.28 13.06 -6.55
C LEU A 78 -6.48 13.79 -5.93
N ASP A 79 -7.25 14.52 -6.73
CA ASP A 79 -8.47 15.18 -6.27
C ASP A 79 -9.56 14.16 -5.87
N MET A 80 -9.75 13.11 -6.67
CA MET A 80 -10.69 12.02 -6.37
C MET A 80 -10.33 11.29 -5.07
N VAL A 81 -9.06 10.93 -4.87
CA VAL A 81 -8.58 10.27 -3.65
C VAL A 81 -8.75 11.17 -2.43
N LYS A 82 -8.41 12.46 -2.52
CA LYS A 82 -8.57 13.41 -1.40
C LYS A 82 -10.02 13.62 -0.97
N LYS A 83 -10.97 13.50 -1.90
CA LYS A 83 -12.40 13.69 -1.65
C LYS A 83 -13.08 12.43 -1.11
N ARG A 84 -12.44 11.26 -1.16
CA ARG A 84 -12.96 10.04 -0.55
C ARG A 84 -12.93 10.17 0.96
N LYS A 85 -14.08 9.90 1.60
CA LYS A 85 -14.22 9.89 3.06
C LYS A 85 -14.36 8.44 3.52
N TYR A 86 -13.62 8.09 4.55
CA TYR A 86 -13.86 6.89 5.34
C TYR A 86 -14.76 7.31 6.51
N PHE A 87 -15.94 6.70 6.60
CA PHE A 87 -16.89 6.90 7.70
C PHE A 87 -16.58 5.95 8.86
#